data_AF-A0A9J9BDW2-F1
#
_entry.id   AF-A0A9J9BDW2-F1
#
_cell.length_a   1.000
_cell.length_b   1.000
_cell.length_c   1.000
_cell.angle_alpha   90.00
_cell.angle_beta   90.00
_cell.angle_gamma   90.00
#
_symmetry.space_group_name_H-M   'P 1'
#
loop_
_entity.id
_entity.type
_entity.pdbx_description
1 polymer ?
#
loop_
_entity_poly.entity_id
_entity_poly.type
_entity_poly.pdbx_seq_one_letter_code
_entity_poly.pdbx_strand_id
1 'polypeptide(L)'
;MSERITRMTKMGDWVFEVKMVRALKVANHGDPYSAVAMLTANGEQMYIDTQLTKDNEELSKSDFLTIYKFCESLDMKYVSYDRMKNGVRSSKVIEIEPAKIQRPAIRLVK
;
A
#
# COMPACT_ATOMS: atom_id res chain seq x y z
N MET A 1 15.68 -2.96 -0.57
CA MET A 1 15.25 -1.81 0.25
C MET A 1 13.94 -1.32 -0.32
N SER A 2 12.92 -1.07 0.51
CA SER A 2 11.74 -0.31 0.08
C SER A 2 12.10 1.18 0.16
N GLU A 3 11.97 1.91 -0.95
CA GLU A 3 12.05 3.37 -0.94
C GLU A 3 10.91 3.90 -0.06
N ARG A 4 11.16 4.93 0.76
CA ARG A 4 10.09 5.55 1.56
C ARG A 4 9.31 6.53 0.69
N ILE A 5 7.99 6.42 0.75
CA ILE A 5 7.07 7.31 0.04
C ILE A 5 6.46 8.25 1.07
N THR A 6 6.62 9.56 0.86
CA THR A 6 6.02 10.57 1.73
C THR A 6 4.49 10.60 1.54
N ARG A 7 3.74 10.23 2.58
CA ARG A 7 2.26 10.23 2.58
C ARG A 7 1.64 11.62 2.77
N MET A 8 2.37 12.53 3.40
CA MET A 8 1.87 13.85 3.80
C MET A 8 2.85 14.96 3.42
N THR A 9 2.32 16.09 2.97
CA THR A 9 3.13 17.28 2.66
C THR A 9 2.45 18.55 3.18
N LYS A 10 3.24 19.58 3.47
CA LYS A 10 2.75 20.89 3.93
C LYS A 10 3.04 21.95 2.88
N MET A 11 2.04 22.77 2.56
CA MET A 11 2.18 23.93 1.68
C MET A 11 1.42 25.10 2.27
N GLY A 12 2.13 26.20 2.59
CA GLY A 12 1.56 27.30 3.37
C GLY A 12 1.05 26.79 4.72
N ASP A 13 -0.22 27.10 5.03
CA ASP A 13 -0.89 26.68 6.26
C ASP A 13 -1.64 25.34 6.15
N TRP A 14 -1.60 24.70 4.98
CA TRP A 14 -2.33 23.46 4.71
C TRP A 14 -1.43 22.22 4.81
N VAL A 15 -1.99 21.14 5.35
CA VAL A 15 -1.40 19.80 5.32
C VAL A 15 -2.23 18.95 4.36
N PHE A 16 -1.56 18.35 3.38
CA PHE A 16 -2.16 17.43 2.41
C PHE A 16 -1.74 16.01 2.76
N GLU A 17 -2.69 15.09 2.71
CA GLU A 17 -2.45 13.67 2.97
C GLU A 17 -3.02 12.82 1.83
N VAL A 18 -2.31 11.74 1.47
CA VAL A 18 -2.83 10.72 0.56
C VAL A 18 -4.03 10.03 1.18
N LYS A 19 -5.20 10.19 0.54
CA LYS A 19 -6.44 9.54 0.97
C LYS A 19 -6.70 8.20 0.27
N MET A 20 -6.44 8.13 -1.03
CA MET A 20 -6.72 6.94 -1.84
C MET A 20 -5.56 6.65 -2.80
N VAL A 21 -5.35 5.36 -3.08
CA VAL A 21 -4.36 4.86 -4.03
C VAL A 21 -5.06 3.91 -4.99
N ARG A 22 -4.80 4.11 -6.28
CA ARG A 22 -5.15 3.16 -7.34
C ARG A 22 -3.87 2.42 -7.76
N ALA A 23 -3.76 1.15 -7.41
CA ALA A 23 -2.64 0.30 -7.80
C ALA A 23 -2.99 -0.46 -9.09
N LEU A 24 -2.10 -0.40 -10.10
CA LEU A 24 -2.29 -1.05 -11.39
C LEU A 24 -1.17 -2.07 -11.62
N LYS A 25 -1.54 -3.31 -11.96
CA LYS A 25 -0.60 -4.34 -12.42
C LYS A 25 -0.50 -4.25 -13.94
N VAL A 26 0.57 -3.63 -14.42
CA VAL A 26 0.76 -3.28 -15.82
C VAL A 26 2.25 -3.20 -16.15
N ALA A 27 2.62 -3.41 -17.41
CA ALA A 27 4.01 -3.26 -17.87
C ALA A 27 4.45 -1.79 -17.85
N ASN A 28 3.67 -0.91 -18.48
CA ASN A 28 3.93 0.53 -18.48
C ASN A 28 2.67 1.32 -18.10
N HIS A 29 2.87 2.52 -17.57
CA HIS A 29 1.75 3.41 -17.29
C HIS A 29 1.03 3.81 -18.60
N GLY A 30 -0.28 3.59 -18.65
CA GLY A 30 -1.13 3.85 -19.82
C GLY A 30 -1.49 2.60 -20.62
N ASP A 31 -0.76 1.50 -20.46
CA ASP A 31 -1.11 0.22 -21.08
C ASP A 31 -2.36 -0.38 -20.40
N PRO A 32 -3.05 -1.33 -21.06
CA PRO A 32 -4.09 -2.13 -20.42
C PRO A 32 -3.51 -2.92 -19.23
N TYR A 33 -4.07 -2.72 -18.04
CA TYR A 33 -3.66 -3.44 -16.83
C TYR A 33 -4.33 -4.82 -16.75
N SER A 34 -3.65 -5.80 -16.16
CA SER A 34 -4.22 -7.13 -15.90
C SER A 34 -4.92 -7.20 -14.54
N ALA A 35 -4.57 -6.31 -13.60
CA ALA A 35 -5.25 -6.18 -12.33
C ALA A 35 -5.25 -4.74 -11.81
N VAL A 36 -6.26 -4.40 -10.99
CA VAL A 36 -6.36 -3.14 -10.27
C VAL A 36 -6.77 -3.39 -8.83
N ALA A 37 -6.17 -2.64 -7.90
CA ALA A 37 -6.63 -2.55 -6.52
C ALA A 37 -6.87 -1.10 -6.12
N MET A 38 -7.96 -0.86 -5.39
CA MET A 38 -8.25 0.42 -4.74
C MET A 38 -7.93 0.30 -3.26
N LEU A 39 -7.19 1.27 -2.75
CA LEU A 39 -6.80 1.31 -1.35
C LEU A 39 -7.15 2.67 -0.76
N THR A 40 -7.72 2.68 0.44
CA THR A 40 -8.09 3.90 1.16
C THR A 40 -7.31 4.00 2.47
N ALA A 41 -6.62 5.12 2.65
CA ALA A 41 -5.88 5.45 3.85
C ALA A 41 -6.78 6.16 4.87
N ASN A 42 -6.65 5.79 6.14
CA ASN A 42 -7.26 6.42 7.30
C ASN A 42 -6.21 6.49 8.42
N GLY A 43 -5.49 7.62 8.50
CA GLY A 43 -4.36 7.77 9.42
C GLY A 43 -3.25 6.75 9.11
N GLU A 44 -2.97 5.86 10.07
CA GLU A 44 -1.93 4.83 9.95
C GLU A 44 -2.46 3.48 9.43
N GLN A 45 -3.75 3.42 9.05
CA GLN A 45 -4.39 2.22 8.53
C GLN A 45 -4.71 2.37 7.04
N MET A 46 -4.31 1.37 6.26
CA MET A 46 -4.73 1.20 4.88
C MET A 46 -5.82 0.12 4.80
N TYR A 47 -6.89 0.38 4.06
CA TYR A 47 -7.90 -0.61 3.74
C TYR A 47 -7.87 -0.92 2.24
N ILE A 48 -7.90 -2.19 1.86
CA ILE A 48 -8.01 -2.62 0.47
C ILE A 48 -9.50 -2.76 0.14
N ASP A 49 -10.03 -1.78 -0.59
CA ASP A 49 -11.46 -1.67 -0.91
C ASP A 49 -11.89 -2.72 -1.92
N THR A 50 -11.21 -2.76 -3.07
CA THR A 50 -11.55 -3.64 -4.18
C THR A 50 -10.29 -4.17 -4.85
N GLN A 51 -10.40 -5.38 -5.39
CA GLN A 51 -9.39 -6.03 -6.21
C GLN A 51 -10.12 -6.62 -7.40
N LEU A 52 -9.73 -6.23 -8.61
CA LEU A 52 -10.32 -6.73 -9.85
C LEU A 52 -9.20 -7.18 -10.77
N THR A 53 -9.42 -8.32 -11.42
CA THR A 53 -8.51 -8.90 -12.40
C THR A 53 -9.21 -9.04 -13.73
N LYS A 54 -8.42 -8.99 -14.80
CA LYS A 54 -8.89 -9.27 -16.15
C LYS A 54 -8.90 -10.80 -16.37
N ASP A 55 -9.79 -11.26 -17.23
CA ASP A 55 -9.76 -12.63 -17.78
C ASP A 55 -9.76 -13.75 -16.70
N ASN A 56 -10.36 -13.50 -15.53
CA ASN A 56 -10.36 -14.38 -14.35
C ASN A 56 -8.96 -14.76 -13.84
N GLU A 57 -7.93 -13.95 -14.10
CA GLU A 57 -6.63 -14.12 -13.45
C GLU A 57 -6.77 -14.03 -11.93
N GLU A 58 -6.02 -14.84 -11.19
CA GLU A 58 -5.96 -14.73 -9.72
C GLU A 58 -4.75 -13.89 -9.30
N LEU A 59 -4.94 -13.05 -8.29
CA LEU A 59 -3.81 -12.37 -7.65
C LEU A 59 -2.95 -13.40 -6.90
N SER A 60 -1.67 -13.41 -7.23
CA SER A 60 -0.69 -14.31 -6.61
C SER A 60 -0.27 -13.81 -5.23
N LYS A 61 0.38 -14.68 -4.46
CA LYS A 61 1.06 -14.28 -3.20
C LYS A 61 2.05 -13.13 -3.40
N SER A 62 2.72 -13.08 -4.56
CA SER A 62 3.68 -12.02 -4.88
C SER A 62 3.02 -10.66 -5.12
N ASP A 63 1.80 -10.66 -5.66
CA ASP A 63 1.01 -9.44 -5.86
C ASP A 63 0.59 -8.86 -4.51
N PHE A 64 0.10 -9.71 -3.60
CA PHE A 64 -0.23 -9.30 -2.23
C PHE A 64 1.00 -8.80 -1.46
N LEU A 65 2.15 -9.45 -1.62
CA LEU A 65 3.40 -8.99 -1.01
C LEU A 65 3.84 -7.63 -1.55
N THR A 66 3.59 -7.35 -2.84
CA THR A 66 3.87 -6.05 -3.44
C THR A 66 3.00 -4.96 -2.83
N ILE A 67 1.70 -5.22 -2.66
CA ILE A 67 0.79 -4.29 -1.98
C ILE A 67 1.20 -4.07 -0.51
N TYR A 68 1.59 -5.13 0.20
CA TYR A 68 2.09 -5.03 1.57
C TYR A 68 3.33 -4.14 1.66
N LYS A 69 4.32 -4.36 0.79
CA LYS A 69 5.55 -3.55 0.72
C LYS A 69 5.27 -2.10 0.37
N PHE A 70 4.26 -1.84 -0.47
CA PHE A 70 3.81 -0.48 -0.73
C PHE A 70 3.23 0.18 0.53
N CYS A 71 2.41 -0.53 1.31
CA CYS A 71 1.89 -0.01 2.57
C CYS A 71 3.00 0.22 3.61
N GLU A 72 3.99 -0.68 3.68
CA GLU A 72 5.22 -0.49 4.47
C GLU A 72 5.97 0.78 4.03
N SER A 73 6.14 1.00 2.72
CA SER A 73 6.83 2.19 2.19
C SER A 73 6.14 3.51 2.52
N LEU A 74 4.82 3.48 2.74
CA LEU A 74 4.00 4.61 3.17
C LEU A 74 3.98 4.82 4.70
N ASP A 75 4.73 4.00 5.45
CA ASP A 75 4.76 4.02 6.92
C ASP A 75 3.35 3.79 7.52
N MET A 76 2.61 2.84 6.96
CA MET A 76 1.36 2.35 7.52
C MET A 76 1.64 1.32 8.60
N LYS A 77 0.84 1.31 9.68
CA LYS A 77 0.91 0.30 10.74
C LYS A 77 0.01 -0.90 10.49
N TYR A 78 -1.09 -0.68 9.77
CA TYR A 78 -2.08 -1.73 9.53
C TYR A 78 -2.54 -1.75 8.07
N VAL A 79 -2.74 -2.95 7.54
CA VAL A 79 -3.50 -3.20 6.33
C VAL A 79 -4.72 -4.05 6.69
N SER A 80 -5.90 -3.62 6.24
CA SER A 80 -7.12 -4.42 6.37
C SER A 80 -7.78 -4.66 5.02
N TYR A 81 -8.52 -5.76 4.93
CA TYR A 81 -9.29 -6.13 3.75
C TYR A 81 -10.40 -7.10 4.16
N ASP A 82 -11.39 -7.24 3.29
CA ASP A 82 -12.46 -8.22 3.48
C ASP A 82 -12.28 -9.43 2.58
N ARG A 83 -12.43 -10.60 3.18
CA ARG A 83 -12.45 -11.87 2.46
C ARG A 83 -13.87 -12.43 2.49
N MET A 84 -14.42 -12.65 1.30
CA MET A 84 -15.63 -13.45 1.12
C MET A 84 -15.25 -14.93 1.06
N LYS A 85 -15.86 -15.76 1.90
CA LYS A 85 -15.77 -17.23 1.83
C LYS A 85 -17.14 -17.83 2.08
N ASN A 86 -17.64 -18.63 1.13
CA ASN A 86 -18.97 -19.26 1.20
C ASN A 86 -20.10 -18.24 1.47
N GLY A 87 -20.03 -17.06 0.85
CA GLY A 87 -21.01 -15.98 1.06
C GLY A 87 -20.87 -15.20 2.36
N VAL A 88 -19.96 -15.60 3.27
CA VAL A 88 -19.70 -14.89 4.51
C VAL A 88 -18.52 -13.94 4.34
N ARG A 89 -18.73 -12.66 4.70
CA ARG A 89 -17.68 -11.65 4.77
C ARG A 89 -16.92 -11.79 6.08
N SER A 90 -15.59 -11.85 5.99
CA SER A 90 -14.69 -11.80 7.15
C SER A 90 -13.64 -10.73 6.95
N SER A 91 -13.58 -9.79 7.89
CA SER A 91 -12.54 -8.75 7.88
C SER A 91 -11.23 -9.31 8.41
N LYS A 92 -10.14 -8.96 7.75
CA LYS A 92 -8.77 -9.29 8.15
C LYS A 92 -8.02 -8.00 8.39
N VAL A 93 -7.22 -8.00 9.44
CA VAL A 93 -6.29 -6.92 9.79
C VAL A 93 -4.92 -7.56 9.93
N ILE A 94 -3.94 -6.96 9.26
CA ILE A 94 -2.54 -7.36 9.26
C ILE A 94 -1.76 -6.18 9.82
N GLU A 95 -0.95 -6.45 10.84
CA GLU A 95 0.03 -5.50 11.34
C GLU A 95 1.26 -5.48 10.41
N ILE A 96 1.73 -4.28 10.09
CA ILE A 96 2.90 -4.07 9.25
C ILE A 96 4.10 -3.88 10.18
N GLU A 97 5.13 -4.69 9.98
CA GLU A 97 6.36 -4.51 10.74
C GLU A 97 7.02 -3.18 10.32
N PRO A 98 7.43 -2.34 11.29
CA PRO A 98 8.08 -1.08 10.96
C PRO A 98 9.38 -1.35 10.19
N ALA A 99 9.53 -0.70 9.04
CA ALA A 99 10.71 -0.82 8.20
C ALA A 99 11.97 -0.54 9.04
N LYS A 100 12.90 -1.51 9.11
CA LYS A 100 14.14 -1.40 9.91
C LYS A 100 14.92 -0.15 9.47
N ILE A 101 14.92 0.87 10.32
CA ILE A 101 15.67 2.11 10.09
C ILE A 101 17.16 1.77 10.17
N GLN A 102 17.85 1.65 9.04
CA GLN A 102 19.29 1.88 9.04
C GLN A 102 19.49 3.36 9.26
N ARG A 103 19.89 3.74 10.48
CA ARG A 103 20.33 5.11 10.75
C ARG A 103 21.47 5.39 9.77
N PRO A 104 21.41 6.45 8.96
CA PRO A 104 22.59 6.85 8.20
C PRO A 104 23.72 7.04 9.20
N ALA A 105 24.89 6.48 8.90
CA ALA A 105 26.08 6.68 9.72
C ALA A 105 26.50 8.15 9.57
N ILE A 106 25.87 9.04 10.34
CA ILE A 106 26.25 10.45 10.41
C ILE A 106 27.62 10.47 11.11
N ARG A 107 28.69 10.55 10.31
CA ARG A 107 30.00 10.95 10.81
C ARG A 107 30.03 12.46 10.87
N LEU A 108 30.15 13.02 12.08
CA LEU A 108 30.49 14.42 12.26
C LEU A 108 31.90 14.63 11.68
N VAL A 109 32.03 15.42 10.62
CA VAL A 109 33.33 15.89 10.14
C VAL A 109 33.73 17.03 11.07
N LYS A 110 34.89 16.89 11.73
CA LYS A 110 35.50 17.94 12.56
C LYS A 110 36.03 19.08 11.72
#